data_AF-A0A6L4A394-F1
#
_entry.id   AF-A0A6L4A394-F1
#
_cell.length_a   1.000
_cell.length_b   1.000
_cell.length_c   1.000
_cell.angle_alpha   90.00
_cell.angle_beta   90.00
_cell.angle_gamma   90.00
#
_symmetry.space_group_name_H-M   'P 1'
#
loop_
_entity.id
_entity.type
_entity.pdbx_description
1 polymer ?
#
loop_
_entity_poly.entity_id
_entity_poly.type
_entity_poly.pdbx_seq_one_letter_code
_entity_poly.pdbx_strand_id
1 'polypeptide(L)'
;MKLARRTTTPFLFLIIVMGLLWMPHTPSFGQTPPTKAAHLAYGDTITVNLPARVWLDVSQGDTFTVSITADEMGIQTLQNTPTQELPLLSSKEGAGMAAYVYHVEPPGPYLWQIPGSGTATLTLERGDTIDVDRGSIAIGDTVTGTASEGVADIYSIDLPSNTEMTVHLVGPCADYHNLYLPGLGTANRLNLDDDGRVSQYYVIPAELAGTRQILVQCGTNDYTLSVVAGNDLWLDRGTLTTDAPISTISTPGYFDRYTLDMQQGELITVWIKLASDASFRMEVHDATGGFMWRGDGGSTDAGSFRHYWANREGPYTLYIQTDTDYTLWATAGIDIGDAQTVRIGESVEMSESIETWLVDVPDETWVTLETQDLENGGPVDVELIDAAKRSITPMVSFRQPDVYQLAFYLTGPGPYRVSRVEPVDTTFSVTVTEGEHLRL
;
A
#
# COMPACT_ATOMS: atom_id res chain seq x y z
N MET A 1 -40.75 -34.84 50.82
CA MET A 1 -40.71 -33.69 51.73
C MET A 1 -40.02 -32.53 50.99
N LYS A 2 -40.66 -31.36 50.98
CA LYS A 2 -40.24 -30.06 50.40
C LYS A 2 -40.26 -29.89 48.86
N LEU A 3 -41.40 -29.36 48.41
CA LEU A 3 -41.49 -28.33 47.36
C LEU A 3 -40.49 -27.20 47.64
N ALA A 4 -39.85 -26.67 46.59
CA ALA A 4 -39.41 -25.28 46.56
C ALA A 4 -39.63 -24.71 45.15
N ARG A 5 -40.63 -23.83 45.07
CA ARG A 5 -40.95 -22.95 43.94
C ARG A 5 -39.73 -22.07 43.64
N ARG A 6 -39.34 -21.95 42.37
CA ARG A 6 -38.59 -20.77 41.90
C ARG A 6 -39.55 -19.84 41.17
N THR A 7 -39.66 -18.66 41.78
CA THR A 7 -40.41 -17.48 41.40
C THR A 7 -39.88 -16.88 40.10
N THR A 8 -40.81 -16.55 39.22
CA THR A 8 -40.72 -15.61 38.11
C THR A 8 -40.34 -14.20 38.62
N THR A 9 -39.27 -13.64 38.06
CA THR A 9 -38.96 -12.21 38.15
C THR A 9 -39.06 -11.64 36.74
N PRO A 10 -39.94 -10.68 36.44
CA PRO A 10 -39.91 -9.97 35.18
C PRO A 10 -38.77 -8.95 35.21
N PHE A 11 -37.83 -9.06 34.28
CA PHE A 11 -36.88 -7.99 34.01
C PHE A 11 -37.63 -6.84 33.33
N LEU A 12 -37.76 -5.75 34.08
CA LEU A 12 -38.22 -4.45 33.63
C LEU A 12 -37.12 -3.86 32.73
N PHE A 13 -37.33 -3.80 31.41
CA PHE A 13 -36.51 -2.98 30.55
C PHE A 13 -36.89 -1.51 30.78
N LEU A 14 -36.03 -0.82 31.53
CA LEU A 14 -36.01 0.63 31.63
C LEU A 14 -35.51 1.18 30.29
N ILE A 15 -36.43 1.68 29.45
CA ILE A 15 -36.07 2.51 28.31
C ILE A 15 -35.67 3.87 28.86
N ILE A 16 -34.36 4.10 28.99
CA ILE A 16 -33.80 5.42 29.21
C ILE A 16 -33.91 6.16 27.88
N VAL A 17 -34.92 7.02 27.76
CA VAL A 17 -34.92 8.12 26.79
C VAL A 17 -34.03 9.21 27.38
N MET A 18 -32.76 9.23 26.98
CA MET A 18 -31.86 10.37 27.19
C MET A 18 -31.16 10.69 25.88
N GLY A 19 -31.17 11.97 25.52
CA GLY A 19 -30.22 12.51 24.55
C GLY A 19 -30.79 13.06 23.26
N LEU A 20 -31.93 13.77 23.30
CA LEU A 20 -32.10 14.90 22.40
C LEU A 20 -31.02 15.95 22.74
N LEU A 21 -30.53 16.66 21.70
CA LEU A 21 -29.62 17.80 21.70
C LEU A 21 -28.14 17.48 21.46
N TRP A 22 -27.84 17.07 20.22
CA TRP A 22 -26.75 17.70 19.45
C TRP A 22 -27.08 17.55 17.97
N MET A 23 -28.03 18.38 17.50
CA MET A 23 -28.13 18.64 16.07
C MET A 23 -26.96 19.58 15.73
N PRO A 24 -26.13 19.27 14.73
CA PRO A 24 -25.22 20.28 14.21
C PRO A 24 -26.07 21.49 13.81
N HIS A 25 -25.71 22.67 14.32
CA HIS A 25 -26.31 23.91 13.86
C HIS A 25 -26.13 23.97 12.35
N THR A 26 -27.22 23.72 11.59
CA THR A 26 -27.33 24.19 10.22
C THR A 26 -27.08 25.70 10.30
N PRO A 27 -26.00 26.22 9.69
CA PRO A 27 -25.73 27.65 9.73
C PRO A 27 -26.98 28.35 9.20
N SER A 28 -27.62 29.16 10.05
CA SER A 28 -28.71 30.02 9.59
C SER A 28 -28.09 31.02 8.64
N PHE A 29 -28.31 30.83 7.33
CA PHE A 29 -27.97 31.80 6.30
C PHE A 29 -28.53 33.17 6.75
N GLY A 30 -27.64 34.05 7.22
CA GLY A 30 -28.00 35.38 7.65
C GLY A 30 -28.71 36.09 6.50
N GLN A 31 -29.89 36.63 6.78
CA GLN A 31 -30.78 37.27 5.80
C GLN A 31 -30.22 38.62 5.30
N THR A 32 -29.04 38.62 4.69
CA THR A 32 -28.73 39.67 3.71
C THR A 32 -29.55 39.34 2.47
N PRO A 33 -30.44 40.22 1.98
CA PRO A 33 -31.26 39.91 0.82
C PRO A 33 -30.34 39.55 -0.35
N PRO A 34 -30.58 38.42 -1.04
CA PRO A 34 -29.65 37.95 -2.05
C PRO A 34 -29.49 39.03 -3.12
N THR A 35 -28.23 39.35 -3.42
CA THR A 35 -27.83 39.97 -4.68
C THR A 35 -28.58 39.26 -5.80
N LYS A 36 -29.16 40.02 -6.73
CA LYS A 36 -29.91 39.51 -7.88
C LYS A 36 -29.22 38.25 -8.42
N ALA A 37 -29.93 37.11 -8.41
CA ALA A 37 -29.37 35.83 -8.82
C ALA A 37 -28.75 35.98 -10.21
N ALA A 38 -27.49 35.56 -10.34
CA ALA A 38 -26.80 35.57 -11.63
C ALA A 38 -27.39 34.48 -12.51
N HIS A 39 -27.38 34.71 -13.82
CA HIS A 39 -27.65 33.70 -14.83
C HIS A 39 -26.31 33.31 -15.46
N LEU A 40 -26.15 32.03 -15.75
CA LEU A 40 -24.99 31.46 -16.42
C LEU A 40 -25.48 30.63 -17.61
N ALA A 41 -25.16 31.07 -18.83
CA ALA A 41 -25.47 30.35 -20.06
C ALA A 41 -24.25 29.61 -20.62
N TYR A 42 -24.46 28.77 -21.64
CA TYR A 42 -23.36 28.04 -22.26
C TYR A 42 -22.28 28.97 -22.84
N GLY A 43 -21.03 28.70 -22.49
CA GLY A 43 -19.85 29.48 -22.89
C GLY A 43 -19.61 30.71 -22.01
N ASP A 44 -20.49 31.00 -21.05
CA ASP A 44 -20.29 32.11 -20.12
C ASP A 44 -19.27 31.76 -19.03
N THR A 45 -18.60 32.80 -18.55
CA THR A 45 -17.78 32.79 -17.34
C THR A 45 -18.24 33.94 -16.45
N ILE A 46 -18.56 33.66 -15.19
CA ILE A 46 -18.96 34.69 -14.22
C ILE A 46 -18.13 34.60 -12.94
N THR A 47 -17.91 35.74 -12.28
CA THR A 47 -17.34 35.79 -10.93
C THR A 47 -18.42 36.14 -9.93
N VAL A 48 -18.53 35.35 -8.86
CA VAL A 48 -19.53 35.53 -7.79
C VAL A 48 -18.86 35.59 -6.42
N ASN A 49 -19.48 36.30 -5.48
CA ASN A 49 -19.11 36.20 -4.06
C ASN A 49 -19.85 35.03 -3.42
N LEU A 50 -19.16 34.20 -2.65
CA LEU A 50 -19.74 33.06 -1.95
C LEU A 50 -20.27 33.45 -0.55
N PRO A 51 -21.38 32.84 -0.08
CA PRO A 51 -22.18 31.84 -0.78
C PRO A 51 -23.03 32.45 -1.91
N ALA A 52 -23.22 31.70 -2.99
CA ALA A 52 -23.89 32.18 -4.21
C ALA A 52 -25.08 31.29 -4.63
N ARG A 53 -26.01 31.91 -5.36
CA ARG A 53 -27.14 31.25 -6.04
C ARG A 53 -27.14 31.65 -7.50
N VAL A 54 -26.96 30.68 -8.40
CA VAL A 54 -26.79 30.91 -9.84
C VAL A 54 -27.82 30.09 -10.60
N TRP A 55 -28.58 30.75 -11.48
CA TRP A 55 -29.49 30.08 -12.42
C TRP A 55 -28.69 29.61 -13.63
N LEU A 56 -28.85 28.34 -14.01
CA LEU A 56 -28.21 27.77 -15.19
C LEU A 56 -29.20 27.76 -16.35
N ASP A 57 -28.83 28.38 -17.46
CA ASP A 57 -29.64 28.47 -18.67
C ASP A 57 -29.37 27.23 -19.57
N VAL A 58 -29.80 26.06 -19.10
CA VAL A 58 -29.66 24.75 -19.78
C VAL A 58 -31.03 24.15 -20.16
N SER A 59 -31.08 23.33 -21.20
CA SER A 59 -32.32 22.72 -21.71
C SER A 59 -32.49 21.28 -21.25
N GLN A 60 -33.74 20.79 -21.29
CA GLN A 60 -34.03 19.36 -21.06
C GLN A 60 -33.32 18.50 -22.11
N GLY A 61 -32.70 17.42 -21.65
CA GLY A 61 -31.91 16.49 -22.45
C GLY A 61 -30.45 16.88 -22.62
N ASP A 62 -30.04 18.07 -22.15
CA ASP A 62 -28.64 18.49 -22.25
C ASP A 62 -27.77 17.72 -21.24
N THR A 63 -26.57 17.36 -21.68
CA THR A 63 -25.43 17.08 -20.79
C THR A 63 -24.55 18.32 -20.76
N PHE A 64 -24.08 18.71 -19.59
CA PHE A 64 -23.23 19.89 -19.43
C PHE A 64 -22.20 19.71 -18.32
N THR A 65 -21.13 20.50 -18.43
CA THR A 65 -20.09 20.60 -17.41
C THR A 65 -20.15 21.97 -16.79
N VAL A 66 -20.12 22.01 -15.46
CA VAL A 66 -20.00 23.26 -14.70
C VAL A 66 -18.71 23.22 -13.90
N SER A 67 -17.85 24.21 -14.11
CA SER A 67 -16.58 24.31 -13.40
C SER A 67 -16.58 25.51 -12.47
N ILE A 68 -15.90 25.36 -11.34
CA ILE A 68 -15.73 26.37 -10.30
C ILE A 68 -14.26 26.44 -9.90
N THR A 69 -13.72 27.65 -9.87
CA THR A 69 -12.41 27.95 -9.30
C THR A 69 -12.59 28.87 -8.10
N ALA A 70 -12.16 28.44 -6.90
CA ALA A 70 -12.31 29.18 -5.65
C ALA A 70 -11.23 28.79 -4.63
N ASP A 71 -10.84 29.73 -3.76
CA ASP A 71 -9.80 29.49 -2.73
C ASP A 71 -10.25 28.49 -1.65
N GLU A 72 -11.55 28.46 -1.34
CA GLU A 72 -12.17 27.52 -0.39
C GLU A 72 -13.47 26.97 -1.01
N MET A 73 -13.54 25.63 -1.18
CA MET A 73 -14.75 24.97 -1.70
C MET A 73 -15.43 24.11 -0.64
N GLY A 74 -16.75 24.28 -0.52
CA GLY A 74 -17.61 23.33 0.18
C GLY A 74 -18.32 22.39 -0.81
N ILE A 75 -18.87 21.28 -0.30
CA ILE A 75 -19.68 20.32 -1.07
C ILE A 75 -20.87 21.04 -1.72
N GLN A 76 -21.06 20.86 -3.02
CA GLN A 76 -22.07 21.58 -3.79
C GLN A 76 -23.25 20.68 -4.16
N THR A 77 -24.44 21.26 -4.24
CA THR A 77 -25.64 20.56 -4.71
C THR A 77 -26.30 21.36 -5.81
N LEU A 78 -26.58 20.70 -6.93
CA LEU A 78 -27.35 21.26 -8.04
C LEU A 78 -28.79 20.79 -7.96
N GLN A 79 -29.73 21.74 -7.95
CA GLN A 79 -31.16 21.44 -7.76
C GLN A 79 -32.01 21.90 -8.97
N ASN A 80 -32.89 21.02 -9.45
CA ASN A 80 -34.04 21.37 -10.28
C ASN A 80 -35.24 21.63 -9.37
N THR A 81 -35.76 22.87 -9.33
CA THR A 81 -36.74 23.34 -8.34
C THR A 81 -36.23 23.23 -6.87
N PRO A 82 -36.96 23.68 -5.83
CA PRO A 82 -36.43 23.69 -4.45
C PRO A 82 -36.09 22.33 -3.82
N THR A 83 -36.31 21.20 -4.50
CA THR A 83 -36.30 19.88 -3.85
C THR A 83 -35.69 18.72 -4.63
N GLN A 84 -35.41 18.83 -5.93
CA GLN A 84 -34.88 17.70 -6.70
C GLN A 84 -33.39 17.93 -7.02
N GLU A 85 -32.51 17.13 -6.45
CA GLU A 85 -31.10 17.11 -6.84
C GLU A 85 -30.96 16.45 -8.22
N LEU A 86 -30.13 17.03 -9.07
CA LEU A 86 -29.77 16.39 -10.33
C LEU A 86 -28.73 15.29 -10.07
N PRO A 87 -28.84 14.13 -10.75
CA PRO A 87 -27.83 13.10 -10.64
C PRO A 87 -26.52 13.61 -11.22
N LEU A 88 -25.49 13.62 -10.37
CA LEU A 88 -24.13 13.89 -10.78
C LEU A 88 -23.61 12.70 -11.60
N LEU A 89 -23.20 12.94 -12.85
CA LEU A 89 -22.66 11.91 -13.73
C LEU A 89 -21.18 11.66 -13.46
N SER A 90 -20.41 12.75 -13.41
CA SER A 90 -18.96 12.76 -13.22
C SER A 90 -18.57 14.00 -12.44
N SER A 91 -17.50 13.92 -11.65
CA SER A 91 -16.96 15.08 -10.94
C SER A 91 -15.48 14.95 -10.76
N LYS A 92 -14.81 16.11 -10.77
CA LYS A 92 -13.39 16.21 -10.53
C LYS A 92 -13.10 17.37 -9.62
N GLU A 93 -12.35 17.12 -8.57
CA GLU A 93 -11.96 18.12 -7.57
C GLU A 93 -10.43 18.15 -7.47
N GLY A 94 -9.86 19.35 -7.43
CA GLY A 94 -8.45 19.63 -7.27
C GLY A 94 -8.22 20.87 -6.42
N ALA A 95 -6.95 21.21 -6.18
CA ALA A 95 -6.60 22.38 -5.37
C ALA A 95 -7.14 23.67 -6.01
N GLY A 96 -8.24 24.18 -5.45
CA GLY A 96 -8.89 25.41 -5.89
C GLY A 96 -9.75 25.31 -7.16
N MET A 97 -9.98 24.11 -7.70
CA MET A 97 -10.85 23.91 -8.87
C MET A 97 -11.71 22.66 -8.71
N ALA A 98 -12.99 22.74 -9.07
CA ALA A 98 -13.84 21.58 -9.26
C ALA A 98 -14.63 21.68 -10.57
N ALA A 99 -14.96 20.54 -11.16
CA ALA A 99 -15.81 20.44 -12.34
C ALA A 99 -16.81 19.29 -12.14
N TYR A 100 -18.05 19.52 -12.56
CA TYR A 100 -19.17 18.59 -12.34
C TYR A 100 -19.95 18.43 -13.63
N VAL A 101 -20.24 17.19 -14.01
CA VAL A 101 -21.03 16.84 -15.19
C VAL A 101 -22.41 16.40 -14.76
N TYR A 102 -23.42 17.00 -15.36
CA TYR A 102 -24.83 16.67 -15.11
C TYR A 102 -25.54 16.33 -16.41
N HIS A 103 -26.54 15.46 -16.31
CA HIS A 103 -27.53 15.25 -17.37
C HIS A 103 -28.91 15.72 -16.90
N VAL A 104 -29.59 16.44 -17.78
CA VAL A 104 -30.82 17.13 -17.47
C VAL A 104 -32.02 16.33 -17.95
N GLU A 105 -32.66 15.56 -17.07
CA GLU A 105 -33.88 14.82 -17.44
C GLU A 105 -35.18 15.64 -17.34
N PRO A 106 -35.45 16.40 -16.26
CA PRO A 106 -36.68 17.17 -16.18
C PRO A 106 -36.54 18.48 -16.99
N PRO A 107 -37.61 19.24 -17.24
CA PRO A 107 -37.50 20.62 -17.70
C PRO A 107 -37.06 21.57 -16.56
N GLY A 108 -36.35 22.65 -16.90
CA GLY A 108 -35.86 23.65 -15.94
C GLY A 108 -36.95 24.52 -15.31
N PRO A 109 -36.59 25.49 -14.44
CA PRO A 109 -35.26 26.10 -14.29
C PRO A 109 -34.34 25.42 -13.26
N TYR A 110 -33.01 25.57 -13.45
CA TYR A 110 -31.97 24.96 -12.61
C TYR A 110 -31.27 25.98 -11.74
N LEU A 111 -31.20 25.69 -10.44
CA LEU A 111 -30.54 26.56 -9.47
C LEU A 111 -29.36 25.83 -8.85
N TRP A 112 -28.17 26.42 -9.01
CA TRP A 112 -26.96 25.95 -8.34
C TRP A 112 -26.75 26.74 -7.05
N GLN A 113 -26.60 26.01 -5.93
CA GLN A 113 -26.32 26.59 -4.63
C GLN A 113 -24.87 26.28 -4.27
N ILE A 114 -24.08 27.34 -4.13
CA ILE A 114 -22.63 27.24 -3.95
C ILE A 114 -22.30 27.75 -2.54
N PRO A 115 -22.06 26.84 -1.57
CA PRO A 115 -21.61 27.24 -0.25
C PRO A 115 -20.13 27.67 -0.30
N GLY A 116 -19.70 28.45 0.68
CA GLY A 116 -18.30 28.85 0.82
C GLY A 116 -18.14 30.31 1.22
N SER A 117 -16.89 30.78 1.17
CA SER A 117 -16.50 32.16 1.43
C SER A 117 -15.60 32.68 0.30
N GLY A 118 -15.43 34.00 0.17
CA GLY A 118 -14.56 34.60 -0.85
C GLY A 118 -15.23 34.73 -2.23
N THR A 119 -14.41 34.73 -3.28
CA THR A 119 -14.84 34.85 -4.69
C THR A 119 -14.63 33.54 -5.44
N ALA A 120 -15.57 33.19 -6.30
CA ALA A 120 -15.47 32.04 -7.19
C ALA A 120 -15.67 32.45 -8.64
N THR A 121 -14.92 31.83 -9.54
CA THR A 121 -15.16 31.92 -11.00
C THR A 121 -15.89 30.66 -11.45
N LEU A 122 -17.02 30.83 -12.15
CA LEU A 122 -17.86 29.75 -12.63
C LEU A 122 -17.88 29.76 -14.15
N THR A 123 -17.77 28.58 -14.76
CA THR A 123 -17.96 28.38 -16.21
C THR A 123 -19.03 27.32 -16.46
N LEU A 124 -19.78 27.47 -17.54
CA LEU A 124 -20.77 26.48 -17.98
C LEU A 124 -20.51 26.10 -19.43
N GLU A 125 -20.21 24.83 -19.66
CA GLU A 125 -19.87 24.29 -20.97
C GLU A 125 -20.88 23.21 -21.40
N ARG A 126 -21.13 23.11 -22.71
CA ARG A 126 -22.01 22.08 -23.24
C ARG A 126 -21.26 20.76 -23.38
N GLY A 127 -21.91 19.67 -22.98
CA GLY A 127 -21.35 18.33 -23.02
C GLY A 127 -20.51 18.02 -21.78
N ASP A 128 -19.91 16.84 -21.81
CA ASP A 128 -18.88 16.43 -20.87
C ASP A 128 -17.54 16.97 -21.36
N THR A 129 -16.96 17.91 -20.61
CA THR A 129 -15.66 18.51 -20.96
C THR A 129 -14.53 18.00 -20.06
N ILE A 130 -14.85 17.18 -19.06
CA ILE A 130 -13.86 16.55 -18.19
C ILE A 130 -13.60 15.10 -18.56
N ASP A 131 -14.48 14.45 -19.33
CA ASP A 131 -14.29 13.09 -19.83
C ASP A 131 -14.21 13.10 -21.37
N VAL A 132 -13.06 12.71 -21.92
CA VAL A 132 -12.82 12.65 -23.37
C VAL A 132 -12.80 11.20 -23.82
N ASP A 133 -13.81 10.81 -24.60
CA ASP A 133 -13.85 9.49 -25.24
C ASP A 133 -12.73 9.36 -26.29
N ARG A 134 -11.79 8.45 -26.03
CA ARG A 134 -10.67 8.11 -26.92
C ARG A 134 -10.93 6.87 -27.77
N GLY A 135 -12.14 6.31 -27.70
CA GLY A 135 -12.55 5.13 -28.44
C GLY A 135 -12.24 3.83 -27.71
N SER A 136 -12.13 2.73 -28.47
CA SER A 136 -11.90 1.40 -27.92
C SER A 136 -10.42 1.01 -27.94
N ILE A 137 -9.96 0.31 -26.90
CA ILE A 137 -8.67 -0.38 -26.83
C ILE A 137 -8.93 -1.88 -26.65
N ALA A 138 -8.22 -2.73 -27.40
CA ALA A 138 -8.32 -4.19 -27.25
C ALA A 138 -7.19 -4.74 -26.37
N ILE A 139 -7.38 -5.96 -25.86
CA ILE A 139 -6.30 -6.71 -25.22
C ILE A 139 -5.22 -7.03 -26.27
N GLY A 140 -3.99 -6.62 -25.99
CA GLY A 140 -2.82 -6.69 -26.88
C GLY A 140 -2.46 -5.35 -27.52
N ASP A 141 -3.30 -4.32 -27.39
CA ASP A 141 -3.05 -3.01 -27.97
C ASP A 141 -2.22 -2.10 -27.06
N THR A 142 -1.51 -1.18 -27.71
CA THR A 142 -0.83 -0.05 -27.08
C THR A 142 -1.26 1.23 -27.79
N VAL A 143 -1.62 2.25 -27.01
CA VAL A 143 -2.00 3.58 -27.48
C VAL A 143 -1.16 4.64 -26.81
N THR A 144 -0.98 5.77 -27.48
CA THR A 144 -0.33 6.96 -26.93
C THR A 144 -1.33 8.11 -26.91
N GLY A 145 -1.33 8.91 -25.85
CA GLY A 145 -2.19 10.08 -25.73
C GLY A 145 -1.50 11.23 -25.03
N THR A 146 -2.13 12.39 -25.08
CA THR A 146 -1.77 13.57 -24.30
C THR A 146 -3.01 13.95 -23.50
N ALA A 147 -2.93 13.80 -22.18
CA ALA A 147 -3.99 14.24 -21.31
C ALA A 147 -3.89 15.76 -21.11
N SER A 148 -5.04 16.38 -20.84
CA SER A 148 -5.10 17.77 -20.42
C SER A 148 -5.35 17.85 -18.93
N GLU A 149 -4.80 18.87 -18.28
CA GLU A 149 -5.14 19.18 -16.89
C GLU A 149 -6.66 19.30 -16.73
N GLY A 150 -7.21 18.73 -15.66
CA GLY A 150 -8.65 18.74 -15.44
C GLY A 150 -9.46 17.75 -16.28
N VAL A 151 -8.86 17.01 -17.22
CA VAL A 151 -9.56 16.07 -18.11
C VAL A 151 -9.12 14.62 -17.86
N ALA A 152 -10.01 13.66 -18.02
CA ALA A 152 -9.78 12.23 -18.03
C ALA A 152 -10.02 11.69 -19.45
N ASP A 153 -9.07 10.93 -19.96
CA ASP A 153 -9.22 10.20 -21.21
C ASP A 153 -9.90 8.86 -20.93
N ILE A 154 -11.01 8.58 -21.60
CA ILE A 154 -11.78 7.34 -21.42
C ILE A 154 -11.55 6.43 -22.62
N TYR A 155 -11.06 5.22 -22.35
CA TYR A 155 -11.01 4.14 -23.33
C TYR A 155 -12.05 3.09 -23.00
N SER A 156 -12.81 2.63 -24.00
CA SER A 156 -13.67 1.46 -23.86
C SER A 156 -12.88 0.18 -24.12
N ILE A 157 -13.10 -0.86 -23.34
CA ILE A 157 -12.48 -2.18 -23.54
C ILE A 157 -13.52 -3.27 -23.39
N ASP A 158 -13.57 -4.20 -24.35
CA ASP A 158 -14.42 -5.38 -24.26
C ASP A 158 -13.68 -6.50 -23.53
N LEU A 159 -14.14 -6.81 -22.31
CA LEU A 159 -13.52 -7.84 -21.47
C LEU A 159 -14.21 -9.18 -21.65
N PRO A 160 -13.49 -10.25 -22.07
CA PRO A 160 -14.03 -11.59 -22.03
C PRO A 160 -14.14 -12.10 -20.59
N SER A 161 -15.09 -12.98 -20.31
CA SER A 161 -15.26 -13.62 -19.00
C SER A 161 -14.03 -14.46 -18.61
N ASN A 162 -13.63 -14.44 -17.34
CA ASN A 162 -12.52 -15.21 -16.78
C ASN A 162 -11.19 -14.96 -17.50
N THR A 163 -10.94 -13.68 -17.85
CA THR A 163 -9.69 -13.27 -18.51
C THR A 163 -8.81 -12.55 -17.51
N GLU A 164 -7.53 -12.89 -17.50
CA GLU A 164 -6.49 -12.12 -16.81
C GLU A 164 -5.93 -11.10 -17.79
N MET A 165 -5.68 -9.88 -17.32
CA MET A 165 -5.01 -8.85 -18.09
C MET A 165 -4.16 -7.94 -17.21
N THR A 166 -3.12 -7.36 -17.79
CA THR A 166 -2.39 -6.24 -17.19
C THR A 166 -2.67 -4.97 -17.99
N VAL A 167 -2.79 -3.85 -17.29
CA VAL A 167 -2.85 -2.52 -17.90
C VAL A 167 -1.62 -1.75 -17.46
N HIS A 168 -0.81 -1.30 -18.41
CA HIS A 168 0.33 -0.42 -18.14
C HIS A 168 -0.01 1.00 -18.58
N LEU A 169 0.32 1.96 -17.73
CA LEU A 169 0.32 3.37 -18.01
C LEU A 169 1.73 3.91 -17.77
N VAL A 170 2.37 4.37 -18.84
CA VAL A 170 3.71 4.95 -18.81
C VAL A 170 3.62 6.44 -19.11
N GLY A 171 4.14 7.27 -18.22
CA GLY A 171 4.13 8.73 -18.33
C GLY A 171 4.23 9.38 -16.96
N PRO A 172 4.49 10.70 -16.86
CA PRO A 172 4.55 11.42 -15.58
C PRO A 172 3.18 11.57 -14.88
N CYS A 173 2.26 10.66 -15.18
CA CYS A 173 0.92 10.49 -14.64
C CYS A 173 0.89 9.70 -13.33
N ALA A 174 2.04 9.43 -12.71
CA ALA A 174 2.22 8.33 -11.76
C ALA A 174 1.67 8.60 -10.35
N ASP A 175 0.50 9.21 -10.25
CA ASP A 175 -0.28 9.25 -9.02
C ASP A 175 -1.38 8.17 -9.03
N TYR A 176 -1.62 7.56 -7.87
CA TYR A 176 -2.48 6.40 -7.58
C TYR A 176 -3.94 6.46 -8.08
N HIS A 177 -4.41 7.62 -8.55
CA HIS A 177 -5.82 7.88 -8.84
C HIS A 177 -6.16 7.81 -10.34
N ASN A 178 -5.17 7.52 -11.17
CA ASN A 178 -5.24 7.88 -12.59
C ASN A 178 -5.57 6.72 -13.53
N LEU A 179 -5.82 5.52 -12.98
CA LEU A 179 -6.26 4.34 -13.71
C LEU A 179 -7.43 3.68 -12.98
N TYR A 180 -8.62 3.72 -13.58
CA TYR A 180 -9.86 3.21 -12.98
C TYR A 180 -10.65 2.35 -13.96
N LEU A 181 -11.05 1.16 -13.50
CA LEU A 181 -12.09 0.35 -14.14
C LEU A 181 -13.32 0.26 -13.20
N PRO A 182 -14.41 0.98 -13.51
CA PRO A 182 -15.62 0.97 -12.70
C PRO A 182 -16.15 -0.45 -12.47
N GLY A 183 -16.42 -0.81 -11.21
CA GLY A 183 -17.01 -2.09 -10.81
C GLY A 183 -16.05 -3.20 -10.36
N LEU A 184 -14.72 -3.03 -10.49
CA LEU A 184 -13.72 -4.03 -10.07
C LEU A 184 -13.27 -3.92 -8.60
N GLY A 185 -13.84 -3.00 -7.81
CA GLY A 185 -13.41 -2.75 -6.43
C GLY A 185 -11.95 -2.30 -6.32
N THR A 186 -11.49 -2.04 -5.10
CA THR A 186 -10.07 -1.73 -4.82
C THR A 186 -9.21 -2.99 -4.63
N ALA A 187 -9.83 -4.16 -4.55
CA ALA A 187 -9.19 -5.42 -4.13
C ALA A 187 -8.31 -6.10 -5.20
N ASN A 188 -8.41 -5.70 -6.46
CA ASN A 188 -7.62 -6.26 -7.56
C ASN A 188 -6.58 -5.25 -8.08
N ARG A 189 -5.99 -4.45 -7.18
CA ARG A 189 -4.99 -3.43 -7.55
C ARG A 189 -3.65 -3.79 -6.94
N LEU A 190 -2.72 -4.24 -7.77
CA LEU A 190 -1.30 -4.14 -7.45
C LEU A 190 -0.81 -2.85 -8.10
N ASN A 191 -0.49 -1.84 -7.28
CA ASN A 191 0.04 -0.57 -7.75
C ASN A 191 1.56 -0.62 -7.67
N LEU A 192 2.20 -0.46 -8.82
CA LEU A 192 3.64 -0.41 -8.95
C LEU A 192 4.01 1.01 -9.34
N ASP A 193 4.46 1.79 -8.37
CA ASP A 193 5.07 3.09 -8.62
C ASP A 193 6.57 2.94 -8.48
N ASP A 194 7.26 3.03 -9.61
CA ASP A 194 8.61 3.59 -9.66
C ASP A 194 8.84 4.19 -11.07
N ASP A 195 9.57 5.29 -11.15
CA ASP A 195 10.03 5.92 -12.40
C ASP A 195 8.97 6.40 -13.42
N GLY A 196 7.79 6.86 -12.99
CA GLY A 196 6.78 7.39 -13.92
C GLY A 196 6.08 6.29 -14.73
N ARG A 197 5.99 5.09 -14.16
CA ARG A 197 5.24 3.97 -14.71
C ARG A 197 4.27 3.48 -13.65
N VAL A 198 3.02 3.30 -14.04
CA VAL A 198 1.98 2.66 -13.23
C VAL A 198 1.55 1.43 -14.00
N SER A 199 1.70 0.25 -13.41
CA SER A 199 1.14 -0.97 -14.00
C SER A 199 0.18 -1.62 -13.01
N GLN A 200 -0.99 -2.03 -13.49
CA GLN A 200 -2.05 -2.63 -12.69
C GLN A 200 -2.47 -3.95 -13.31
N TYR A 201 -2.43 -5.02 -12.50
CA TYR A 201 -2.88 -6.33 -12.89
C TYR A 201 -4.32 -6.58 -12.46
N TYR A 202 -5.12 -7.14 -13.36
CA TYR A 202 -6.52 -7.42 -13.15
C TYR A 202 -6.83 -8.89 -13.46
N VAL A 203 -7.44 -9.57 -12.49
CA VAL A 203 -8.20 -10.81 -12.75
C VAL A 203 -9.65 -10.41 -12.96
N ILE A 204 -10.18 -10.63 -14.17
CA ILE A 204 -11.56 -10.27 -14.52
C ILE A 204 -12.47 -11.49 -14.30
N PRO A 205 -13.24 -11.54 -13.21
CA PRO A 205 -14.17 -12.63 -12.98
C PRO A 205 -15.31 -12.59 -14.01
N ALA A 206 -16.00 -13.72 -14.23
CA ALA A 206 -17.02 -13.85 -15.26
C ALA A 206 -18.12 -12.79 -15.19
N GLU A 207 -18.53 -12.37 -13.99
CA GLU A 207 -19.54 -11.34 -13.76
C GLU A 207 -19.11 -9.94 -14.21
N LEU A 208 -17.82 -9.73 -14.47
CA LEU A 208 -17.25 -8.47 -14.94
C LEU A 208 -16.93 -8.47 -16.44
N ALA A 209 -17.39 -9.48 -17.18
CA ALA A 209 -17.34 -9.49 -18.64
C ALA A 209 -18.19 -8.37 -19.30
N GLY A 210 -17.85 -8.04 -20.53
CA GLY A 210 -18.49 -7.03 -21.36
C GLY A 210 -17.69 -5.74 -21.47
N THR A 211 -18.27 -4.71 -22.09
CA THR A 211 -17.61 -3.41 -22.27
C THR A 211 -17.41 -2.73 -20.92
N ARG A 212 -16.17 -2.31 -20.65
CA ARG A 212 -15.76 -1.51 -19.49
C ARG A 212 -15.00 -0.29 -19.94
N GLN A 213 -14.78 0.64 -19.02
CA GLN A 213 -14.02 1.85 -19.27
C GLN A 213 -12.70 1.81 -18.51
N ILE A 214 -11.65 2.25 -19.15
CA ILE A 214 -10.36 2.58 -18.56
C ILE A 214 -10.25 4.10 -18.56
N LEU A 215 -10.18 4.70 -17.38
CA LEU A 215 -10.00 6.14 -17.24
C LEU A 215 -8.52 6.43 -17.03
N VAL A 216 -7.94 7.33 -17.83
CA VAL A 216 -6.56 7.81 -17.74
C VAL A 216 -6.56 9.29 -17.37
N GLN A 217 -5.97 9.64 -16.22
CA GLN A 217 -5.89 11.03 -15.76
C GLN A 217 -4.44 11.44 -15.52
N CYS A 218 -3.81 12.19 -16.41
CA CYS A 218 -2.35 12.38 -16.34
C CYS A 218 -1.90 13.81 -16.04
N GLY A 219 -2.81 14.75 -15.80
CA GLY A 219 -2.49 16.18 -15.92
C GLY A 219 -2.08 16.53 -17.36
N THR A 220 -1.41 17.66 -17.57
CA THR A 220 -0.94 18.04 -18.92
C THR A 220 0.33 17.28 -19.27
N ASN A 221 0.19 16.01 -19.66
CA ASN A 221 1.30 15.12 -19.93
C ASN A 221 1.00 14.09 -21.02
N ASP A 222 2.04 13.71 -21.74
CA ASP A 222 2.01 12.58 -22.66
C ASP A 222 2.03 11.25 -21.88
N TYR A 223 1.31 10.26 -22.39
CA TYR A 223 1.27 8.92 -21.82
C TYR A 223 1.21 7.84 -22.90
N THR A 224 1.62 6.64 -22.51
CA THR A 224 1.41 5.39 -23.25
C THR A 224 0.57 4.46 -22.39
N LEU A 225 -0.57 4.01 -22.91
CA LEU A 225 -1.43 3.02 -22.28
C LEU A 225 -1.31 1.71 -23.07
N SER A 226 -0.99 0.60 -22.42
CA SER A 226 -1.06 -0.73 -23.03
C SER A 226 -1.93 -1.67 -22.20
N VAL A 227 -2.63 -2.57 -22.89
CA VAL A 227 -3.39 -3.64 -22.25
C VAL A 227 -2.84 -4.96 -22.76
N VAL A 228 -2.36 -5.81 -21.87
CA VAL A 228 -1.71 -7.07 -22.22
C VAL A 228 -2.53 -8.24 -21.68
N ALA A 229 -2.62 -9.33 -22.46
CA ALA A 229 -3.29 -10.54 -22.02
C ALA A 229 -2.48 -11.25 -20.95
N GLY A 230 -3.16 -11.77 -19.92
CA GLY A 230 -2.55 -12.49 -18.83
C GLY A 230 -1.91 -11.57 -17.80
N ASN A 231 -0.95 -12.12 -17.08
CA ASN A 231 -0.24 -11.45 -16.01
C ASN A 231 1.22 -11.29 -16.39
N ASP A 232 1.55 -10.19 -17.05
CA ASP A 232 2.92 -9.88 -17.47
C ASP A 232 3.68 -8.98 -16.47
N LEU A 233 3.06 -8.65 -15.33
CA LEU A 233 3.78 -8.01 -14.21
C LEU A 233 4.84 -8.94 -13.63
N TRP A 234 4.57 -10.25 -13.64
CA TRP A 234 5.46 -11.24 -13.07
C TRP A 234 6.13 -12.05 -14.18
N LEU A 235 7.45 -12.06 -14.14
CA LEU A 235 8.21 -13.09 -14.84
C LEU A 235 8.37 -14.28 -13.89
N ASP A 236 7.68 -15.37 -14.18
CA ASP A 236 7.82 -16.62 -13.42
C ASP A 236 9.21 -17.20 -13.67
N ARG A 237 10.02 -17.23 -12.61
CA ARG A 237 11.39 -17.77 -12.60
C ARG A 237 11.44 -19.21 -12.10
N GLY A 238 10.29 -19.82 -11.81
CA GLY A 238 10.16 -21.19 -11.35
C GLY A 238 10.39 -21.34 -9.84
N THR A 239 10.83 -22.54 -9.44
CA THR A 239 11.06 -22.86 -8.03
C THR A 239 12.46 -22.43 -7.61
N LEU A 240 12.54 -21.60 -6.58
CA LEU A 240 13.79 -21.30 -5.88
C LEU A 240 14.04 -22.44 -4.89
N THR A 241 14.89 -23.39 -5.28
CA THR A 241 15.34 -24.47 -4.40
C THR A 241 16.40 -23.96 -3.45
N THR A 242 16.35 -24.41 -2.20
CA THR A 242 17.45 -24.24 -1.27
C THR A 242 18.67 -24.98 -1.81
N ASP A 243 19.87 -24.42 -1.68
CA ASP A 243 21.18 -25.06 -2.00
C ASP A 243 21.81 -24.72 -3.36
N ALA A 244 21.26 -23.77 -4.14
CA ALA A 244 21.94 -23.27 -5.34
C ALA A 244 21.72 -21.76 -5.57
N PRO A 245 22.78 -21.00 -5.92
CA PRO A 245 22.61 -19.68 -6.51
C PRO A 245 21.73 -19.78 -7.75
N ILE A 246 20.77 -18.87 -7.88
CA ILE A 246 20.25 -18.56 -9.21
C ILE A 246 21.28 -17.65 -9.87
N SER A 247 21.69 -17.99 -11.09
CA SER A 247 22.56 -17.16 -11.93
C SER A 247 22.05 -15.73 -12.02
N THR A 248 22.93 -14.76 -12.29
CA THR A 248 22.55 -13.36 -12.53
C THR A 248 21.33 -13.27 -13.43
N ILE A 249 20.26 -12.71 -12.87
CA ILE A 249 18.98 -12.53 -13.54
C ILE A 249 19.01 -11.17 -14.23
N SER A 250 18.97 -11.17 -15.56
CA SER A 250 18.71 -9.93 -16.31
C SER A 250 17.27 -9.51 -16.10
N THR A 251 17.02 -8.25 -15.74
CA THR A 251 15.68 -7.73 -15.45
C THR A 251 15.08 -6.98 -16.65
N PRO A 252 14.23 -7.61 -17.48
CA PRO A 252 13.32 -6.88 -18.36
C PRO A 252 11.87 -6.84 -17.82
N GLY A 253 11.60 -7.33 -16.60
CA GLY A 253 10.26 -7.42 -16.00
C GLY A 253 10.08 -6.51 -14.78
N TYR A 254 8.83 -6.19 -14.44
CA TYR A 254 8.51 -5.36 -13.26
C TYR A 254 8.73 -6.11 -11.95
N PHE A 255 8.33 -7.39 -11.91
CA PHE A 255 8.62 -8.30 -10.81
C PHE A 255 9.07 -9.65 -11.33
N ASP A 256 10.02 -10.26 -10.64
CA ASP A 256 10.29 -11.68 -10.76
C ASP A 256 9.52 -12.44 -9.67
N ARG A 257 8.90 -13.55 -10.07
CA ARG A 257 8.16 -14.43 -9.17
C ARG A 257 8.88 -15.76 -9.04
N TYR A 258 9.11 -16.18 -7.80
CA TYR A 258 9.64 -17.49 -7.46
C TYR A 258 8.63 -18.27 -6.61
N THR A 259 8.51 -19.55 -6.86
CA THR A 259 7.90 -20.48 -5.90
C THR A 259 8.96 -20.89 -4.89
N LEU A 260 8.72 -20.68 -3.60
CA LEU A 260 9.59 -21.21 -2.55
C LEU A 260 9.05 -22.59 -2.14
N ASP A 261 9.89 -23.61 -2.28
CA ASP A 261 9.60 -24.96 -1.81
C ASP A 261 9.94 -25.05 -0.32
N MET A 262 8.97 -24.70 0.52
CA MET A 262 9.10 -24.75 1.98
C MET A 262 7.96 -25.56 2.61
N GLN A 263 8.29 -26.29 3.66
CA GLN A 263 7.31 -26.94 4.54
C GLN A 263 6.92 -26.04 5.71
N GLN A 264 5.72 -26.27 6.25
CA GLN A 264 5.28 -25.59 7.47
C GLN A 264 6.28 -25.82 8.61
N GLY A 265 6.70 -24.73 9.26
CA GLY A 265 7.68 -24.73 10.35
C GLY A 265 9.13 -24.59 9.88
N GLU A 266 9.38 -24.55 8.58
CA GLU A 266 10.71 -24.26 8.05
C GLU A 266 11.02 -22.76 8.11
N LEU A 267 12.31 -22.47 8.29
CA LEU A 267 12.87 -21.15 8.13
C LEU A 267 13.61 -21.16 6.79
N ILE A 268 13.48 -20.13 5.97
CA ILE A 268 14.32 -19.93 4.77
C ILE A 268 15.05 -18.60 4.93
N THR A 269 16.31 -18.57 4.54
CA THR A 269 17.02 -17.30 4.35
C THR A 269 17.08 -17.01 2.86
N VAL A 270 16.57 -15.87 2.42
CA VAL A 270 16.73 -15.39 1.04
C VAL A 270 17.77 -14.28 1.04
N TRP A 271 18.74 -14.41 0.15
CA TRP A 271 19.79 -13.43 -0.08
C TRP A 271 19.65 -12.88 -1.48
N ILE A 272 19.72 -11.57 -1.62
CA ILE A 272 19.73 -10.87 -2.89
C ILE A 272 21.00 -10.02 -2.98
N LYS A 273 21.71 -10.08 -4.10
CA LYS A 273 22.83 -9.20 -4.41
C LYS A 273 22.54 -8.50 -5.72
N LEU A 274 22.43 -7.18 -5.67
CA LEU A 274 22.20 -6.36 -6.85
C LEU A 274 23.51 -6.18 -7.63
N ALA A 275 23.41 -6.03 -8.94
CA ALA A 275 24.55 -5.79 -9.82
C ALA A 275 25.07 -4.35 -9.76
N SER A 276 24.27 -3.43 -9.22
CA SER A 276 24.60 -2.04 -8.96
C SER A 276 23.87 -1.54 -7.72
N ASP A 277 24.30 -0.39 -7.19
CA ASP A 277 23.57 0.33 -6.13
C ASP A 277 22.18 0.73 -6.64
N ALA A 278 21.17 0.02 -6.16
CA ALA A 278 19.79 0.16 -6.56
C ALA A 278 18.86 -0.15 -5.38
N SER A 279 17.62 0.31 -5.49
CA SER A 279 16.55 -0.13 -4.59
C SER A 279 16.02 -1.49 -5.05
N PHE A 280 15.52 -2.25 -4.08
CA PHE A 280 14.70 -3.41 -4.37
C PHE A 280 13.54 -3.49 -3.39
N ARG A 281 12.47 -4.12 -3.85
CA ARG A 281 11.36 -4.57 -3.02
C ARG A 281 11.28 -6.09 -3.08
N MET A 282 11.10 -6.71 -1.92
CA MET A 282 10.91 -8.14 -1.80
C MET A 282 9.68 -8.45 -0.95
N GLU A 283 8.77 -9.27 -1.46
CA GLU A 283 7.53 -9.66 -0.78
C GLU A 283 7.37 -11.18 -0.76
N VAL A 284 6.87 -11.74 0.34
CA VAL A 284 6.55 -13.17 0.44
C VAL A 284 5.09 -13.36 0.81
N HIS A 285 4.43 -14.24 0.06
CA HIS A 285 3.03 -14.59 0.21
C HIS A 285 2.87 -16.08 0.46
N ASP A 286 1.86 -16.43 1.25
CA ASP A 286 1.43 -17.82 1.44
C ASP A 286 0.56 -18.33 0.29
N ALA A 287 0.17 -19.61 0.36
CA ALA A 287 -0.65 -20.28 -0.66
C ALA A 287 -2.04 -19.64 -0.87
N THR A 288 -2.53 -18.84 0.07
CA THR A 288 -3.81 -18.11 -0.03
C THR A 288 -3.66 -16.74 -0.69
N GLY A 289 -2.43 -16.37 -1.08
CA GLY A 289 -2.07 -15.00 -1.47
C GLY A 289 -1.93 -14.06 -0.28
N GLY A 290 -2.05 -14.59 0.94
CA GLY A 290 -1.91 -13.85 2.18
C GLY A 290 -0.50 -13.30 2.31
N PHE A 291 -0.42 -11.99 2.48
CA PHE A 291 0.85 -11.31 2.69
C PHE A 291 1.50 -11.77 4.00
N MET A 292 2.73 -12.28 3.91
CA MET A 292 3.50 -12.65 5.09
C MET A 292 4.45 -11.53 5.51
N TRP A 293 5.09 -10.89 4.51
CA TRP A 293 6.11 -9.90 4.76
C TRP A 293 6.47 -9.08 3.50
N ARG A 294 6.90 -7.84 3.73
CA ARG A 294 7.54 -6.94 2.75
C ARG A 294 8.76 -6.33 3.40
N GLY A 295 9.82 -6.22 2.62
CA GLY A 295 10.91 -5.32 2.94
C GLY A 295 11.34 -4.61 1.68
N ASP A 296 11.50 -3.31 1.88
CA ASP A 296 12.16 -2.44 0.95
C ASP A 296 13.62 -2.31 1.45
N GLY A 297 14.59 -2.32 0.55
CA GLY A 297 16.00 -2.23 0.89
C GLY A 297 16.82 -1.57 -0.20
N GLY A 298 18.00 -1.09 0.17
CA GLY A 298 19.09 -0.78 -0.76
C GLY A 298 20.18 -1.82 -0.57
N SER A 299 20.75 -2.33 -1.65
CA SER A 299 21.90 -3.22 -1.58
C SER A 299 23.17 -2.38 -1.64
N THR A 300 24.08 -2.55 -0.68
CA THR A 300 25.51 -2.31 -0.90
C THR A 300 26.10 -3.51 -1.67
N ASP A 301 27.37 -3.47 -2.08
CA ASP A 301 28.07 -4.59 -2.73
C ASP A 301 27.98 -5.93 -1.96
N ALA A 302 27.68 -5.88 -0.65
CA ALA A 302 27.54 -7.03 0.23
C ALA A 302 26.22 -7.82 0.03
N GLY A 303 25.24 -7.27 -0.68
CA GLY A 303 23.91 -7.87 -0.78
C GLY A 303 23.03 -7.61 0.45
N SER A 304 21.76 -7.98 0.34
CA SER A 304 20.77 -7.94 1.41
C SER A 304 20.21 -9.34 1.65
N PHE A 305 19.89 -9.69 2.89
CA PHE A 305 19.28 -10.97 3.21
C PHE A 305 18.10 -10.80 4.18
N ARG A 306 17.22 -11.81 4.17
CA ARG A 306 16.03 -11.86 5.01
C ARG A 306 15.67 -13.28 5.39
N HIS A 307 15.12 -13.41 6.60
CA HIS A 307 14.64 -14.65 7.19
C HIS A 307 13.12 -14.74 7.08
N TYR A 308 12.60 -15.88 6.62
CA TYR A 308 11.17 -16.12 6.51
C TYR A 308 10.78 -17.42 7.19
N TRP A 309 9.76 -17.34 8.04
CA TRP A 309 9.20 -18.48 8.72
C TRP A 309 7.92 -18.96 8.04
N ALA A 310 7.90 -20.19 7.53
CA ALA A 310 6.71 -20.82 6.96
C ALA A 310 5.71 -21.18 8.06
N ASN A 311 4.86 -20.23 8.47
CA ASN A 311 3.86 -20.47 9.53
C ASN A 311 2.61 -21.26 9.05
N ARG A 312 2.51 -21.56 7.76
CA ARG A 312 1.35 -22.17 7.09
C ARG A 312 1.81 -23.31 6.17
N GLU A 313 0.86 -24.01 5.55
CA GLU A 313 1.20 -24.96 4.50
C GLU A 313 1.46 -24.20 3.19
N GLY A 314 2.51 -24.57 2.46
CA GLY A 314 2.87 -23.98 1.17
C GLY A 314 1.90 -24.33 0.04
N PRO A 315 2.19 -23.93 -1.21
CA PRO A 315 3.41 -23.27 -1.68
C PRO A 315 3.48 -21.80 -1.26
N TYR A 316 4.70 -21.28 -1.17
CA TYR A 316 4.96 -19.86 -0.91
C TYR A 316 5.42 -19.18 -2.19
N THR A 317 5.11 -17.89 -2.31
CA THR A 317 5.50 -17.09 -3.46
C THR A 317 6.39 -15.93 -3.01
N LEU A 318 7.57 -15.82 -3.60
CA LEU A 318 8.49 -14.71 -3.43
C LEU A 318 8.42 -13.79 -4.65
N TYR A 319 8.24 -12.51 -4.40
CA TYR A 319 8.23 -11.46 -5.41
C TYR A 319 9.43 -10.55 -5.21
N ILE A 320 10.13 -10.21 -6.30
CA ILE A 320 11.26 -9.30 -6.29
C ILE A 320 11.06 -8.25 -7.37
N GLN A 321 11.16 -6.97 -6.99
CA GLN A 321 11.19 -5.83 -7.91
C GLN A 321 12.50 -5.08 -7.71
N THR A 322 13.22 -4.85 -8.81
CA THR A 322 14.44 -4.03 -8.86
C THR A 322 14.68 -3.59 -10.30
N ASP A 323 15.36 -2.47 -10.49
CA ASP A 323 15.73 -1.86 -11.78
C ASP A 323 17.10 -2.32 -12.31
N THR A 324 17.79 -3.18 -11.57
CA THR A 324 19.09 -3.74 -11.94
C THR A 324 19.09 -5.26 -11.92
N ASP A 325 20.08 -5.85 -12.57
CA ASP A 325 20.29 -7.28 -12.52
C ASP A 325 20.60 -7.72 -11.08
N TYR A 326 20.23 -8.94 -10.70
CA TYR A 326 20.55 -9.42 -9.35
C TYR A 326 20.84 -10.92 -9.34
N THR A 327 21.51 -11.34 -8.27
CA THR A 327 21.74 -12.76 -7.95
C THR A 327 20.94 -13.08 -6.70
N LEU A 328 20.27 -14.23 -6.69
CA LEU A 328 19.39 -14.66 -5.62
C LEU A 328 19.85 -16.01 -5.08
N TRP A 329 19.87 -16.15 -3.76
CA TRP A 329 20.10 -17.42 -3.09
C TRP A 329 18.99 -17.65 -2.07
N ALA A 330 18.60 -18.91 -1.92
CA ALA A 330 17.82 -19.33 -0.77
C ALA A 330 18.50 -20.51 -0.08
N THR A 331 18.38 -20.56 1.23
CA THR A 331 18.91 -21.66 2.04
C THR A 331 17.85 -22.16 3.01
N ALA A 332 17.78 -23.48 3.17
CA ALA A 332 16.92 -24.10 4.17
C ALA A 332 17.52 -23.87 5.54
N GLY A 333 16.78 -23.20 6.41
CA GLY A 333 17.30 -22.63 7.62
C GLY A 333 18.24 -21.45 7.34
N ILE A 334 18.86 -20.99 8.41
CA ILE A 334 20.11 -20.26 8.27
C ILE A 334 21.09 -21.31 7.77
N ASP A 335 21.72 -21.13 6.60
CA ASP A 335 22.87 -21.95 6.24
C ASP A 335 24.01 -21.57 7.18
N ILE A 336 24.06 -22.32 8.27
CA ILE A 336 25.02 -22.16 9.35
C ILE A 336 26.22 -23.05 9.00
N GLY A 337 26.76 -22.89 7.79
CA GLY A 337 27.91 -23.69 7.33
C GLY A 337 29.07 -23.66 8.33
N ASP A 338 29.18 -22.57 9.10
CA ASP A 338 30.27 -22.35 10.07
C ASP A 338 29.81 -21.64 11.36
N ALA A 339 28.65 -21.97 11.98
CA ALA A 339 28.42 -21.45 13.36
C ALA A 339 29.53 -21.92 14.27
N GLN A 340 30.31 -20.96 14.72
CA GLN A 340 31.14 -21.16 15.87
C GLN A 340 30.24 -21.23 17.12
N THR A 341 30.59 -22.16 18.03
CA THR A 341 29.93 -22.26 19.33
C THR A 341 30.64 -21.33 20.29
N VAL A 342 29.93 -20.35 20.87
CA VAL A 342 30.46 -19.51 21.97
C VAL A 342 30.10 -20.18 23.28
N ARG A 343 31.11 -20.48 24.10
CA ARG A 343 30.90 -20.96 25.47
C ARG A 343 30.84 -19.79 26.44
N ILE A 344 30.27 -20.03 27.61
CA ILE A 344 30.33 -19.10 28.74
C ILE A 344 31.79 -18.70 28.99
N GLY A 345 32.04 -17.39 29.08
CA GLY A 345 33.34 -16.79 29.32
C GLY A 345 34.18 -16.57 28.06
N GLU A 346 33.69 -16.96 26.89
CA GLU A 346 34.33 -16.68 25.62
C GLU A 346 33.80 -15.36 25.02
N SER A 347 34.71 -14.67 24.33
CA SER A 347 34.43 -13.52 23.49
C SER A 347 34.85 -13.88 22.09
N VAL A 348 34.02 -13.58 21.11
CA VAL A 348 34.36 -13.87 19.72
C VAL A 348 34.08 -12.68 18.83
N GLU A 349 35.00 -12.46 17.90
CA GLU A 349 34.95 -11.40 16.89
C GLU A 349 34.31 -11.94 15.61
N MET A 350 33.42 -11.16 15.03
CA MET A 350 32.63 -11.49 13.84
C MET A 350 33.02 -10.52 12.74
N SER A 351 33.67 -10.97 11.67
CA SER A 351 34.18 -10.10 10.61
C SER A 351 33.29 -10.03 9.36
N GLU A 352 32.14 -10.71 9.33
CA GLU A 352 31.24 -10.70 8.17
C GLU A 352 29.75 -10.63 8.59
N SER A 353 28.89 -10.20 7.65
CA SER A 353 27.56 -9.67 7.91
C SER A 353 26.54 -10.69 8.46
N ILE A 354 26.83 -11.99 8.44
CA ILE A 354 25.95 -13.03 8.98
C ILE A 354 26.77 -14.18 9.57
N GLU A 355 26.98 -14.14 10.88
CA GLU A 355 27.31 -15.34 11.64
C GLU A 355 26.24 -15.51 12.73
N THR A 356 25.53 -16.64 12.69
CA THR A 356 24.68 -17.07 13.81
C THR A 356 25.55 -17.91 14.73
N TRP A 357 25.57 -17.60 16.03
CA TRP A 357 26.39 -18.32 16.99
C TRP A 357 25.55 -19.25 17.83
N LEU A 358 26.09 -20.44 18.13
CA LEU A 358 25.48 -21.33 19.12
C LEU A 358 26.00 -20.96 20.50
N VAL A 359 25.12 -20.52 21.37
CA VAL A 359 25.41 -20.31 22.79
C VAL A 359 25.06 -21.62 23.52
N ASP A 360 26.11 -22.35 23.91
CA ASP A 360 26.01 -23.61 24.65
C ASP A 360 26.03 -23.31 26.16
N VAL A 361 24.83 -23.16 26.71
CA VAL A 361 24.59 -22.76 28.10
C VAL A 361 23.62 -23.76 28.73
N PRO A 362 23.80 -24.12 30.02
CA PRO A 362 22.87 -25.00 30.71
C PRO A 362 21.45 -24.41 30.77
N ASP A 363 20.46 -25.29 30.88
CA ASP A 363 19.08 -24.88 31.16
C ASP A 363 18.99 -24.15 32.51
N GLU A 364 17.95 -23.33 32.68
CA GLU A 364 17.64 -22.57 33.90
C GLU A 364 18.77 -21.63 34.36
N THR A 365 19.56 -21.12 33.40
CA THR A 365 20.75 -20.30 33.65
C THR A 365 20.54 -18.85 33.21
N TRP A 366 21.11 -17.92 33.98
CA TRP A 366 21.22 -16.51 33.59
C TRP A 366 22.40 -16.32 32.65
N VAL A 367 22.19 -15.57 31.57
CA VAL A 367 23.24 -15.25 30.60
C VAL A 367 23.18 -13.77 30.26
N THR A 368 24.32 -13.09 30.30
CA THR A 368 24.51 -11.77 29.72
C THR A 368 25.25 -11.88 28.40
N LEU A 369 24.70 -11.27 27.34
CA LEU A 369 25.40 -10.99 26.09
C LEU A 369 25.91 -9.56 26.13
N GLU A 370 27.20 -9.36 25.92
CA GLU A 370 27.81 -8.05 25.69
C GLU A 370 28.23 -7.94 24.23
N THR A 371 27.82 -6.87 23.56
CA THR A 371 28.04 -6.69 22.12
C THR A 371 28.63 -5.33 21.79
N GLN A 372 29.62 -5.30 20.90
CA GLN A 372 30.38 -4.10 20.56
C GLN A 372 30.85 -4.14 19.10
N ASP A 373 30.61 -3.08 18.34
CA ASP A 373 31.25 -2.78 17.06
C ASP A 373 32.72 -2.45 17.32
N LEU A 374 33.62 -3.31 16.84
CA LEU A 374 35.06 -3.20 17.09
C LEU A 374 35.72 -2.11 16.22
N GLU A 375 35.09 -1.71 15.12
CA GLU A 375 35.63 -0.71 14.20
C GLU A 375 35.17 0.70 14.58
N ASN A 376 33.88 0.85 14.90
CA ASN A 376 33.29 2.15 15.23
C ASN A 376 33.18 2.40 16.74
N GLY A 377 33.41 1.38 17.58
CA GLY A 377 33.36 1.48 19.03
C GLY A 377 31.96 1.80 19.57
N GLY A 378 30.92 1.23 18.95
CA GLY A 378 29.51 1.47 19.31
C GLY A 378 28.73 0.18 19.64
N PRO A 379 27.58 0.27 20.32
CA PRO A 379 26.71 -0.89 20.59
C PRO A 379 26.14 -1.52 19.32
N VAL A 380 25.97 -2.84 19.31
CA VAL A 380 25.33 -3.59 18.21
C VAL A 380 24.06 -4.27 18.71
N ASP A 381 22.95 -4.12 17.98
CA ASP A 381 21.71 -4.80 18.34
C ASP A 381 21.75 -6.28 17.91
N VAL A 382 21.51 -7.16 18.88
CA VAL A 382 21.39 -8.61 18.66
C VAL A 382 20.10 -9.16 19.26
N GLU A 383 19.66 -10.28 18.71
CA GLU A 383 18.52 -11.07 19.14
C GLU A 383 19.01 -12.46 19.57
N LEU A 384 18.46 -12.97 20.68
CA LEU A 384 18.69 -14.34 21.13
C LEU A 384 17.47 -15.20 20.77
N ILE A 385 17.70 -16.36 20.17
CA ILE A 385 16.66 -17.25 19.64
C ILE A 385 16.84 -18.65 20.27
N ASP A 386 15.78 -19.27 20.78
CA ASP A 386 15.84 -20.59 21.40
C ASP A 386 15.91 -21.76 20.38
N ALA A 387 16.07 -22.99 20.88
CA ALA A 387 16.08 -24.20 20.05
C ALA A 387 14.74 -24.46 19.33
N ALA A 388 13.63 -23.91 19.84
CA ALA A 388 12.33 -23.92 19.17
C ALA A 388 12.17 -22.75 18.17
N LYS A 389 13.26 -22.03 17.89
CA LYS A 389 13.38 -20.91 16.95
C LYS A 389 12.50 -19.71 17.31
N ARG A 390 12.28 -19.48 18.61
CA ARG A 390 11.55 -18.31 19.14
C ARG A 390 12.52 -17.25 19.65
N SER A 391 12.25 -15.99 19.32
CA SER A 391 12.93 -14.85 19.91
C SER A 391 12.72 -14.82 21.43
N ILE A 392 13.81 -14.64 22.17
CA ILE A 392 13.81 -14.45 23.61
C ILE A 392 14.00 -12.96 23.85
N THR A 393 13.01 -12.32 24.47
CA THR A 393 13.14 -10.94 24.90
C THR A 393 14.10 -10.86 26.10
N PRO A 394 15.11 -9.97 26.08
CA PRO A 394 15.97 -9.77 27.24
C PRO A 394 15.14 -9.31 28.44
N MET A 395 15.44 -9.86 29.61
CA MET A 395 14.78 -9.43 30.86
C MET A 395 15.31 -8.07 31.32
N VAL A 396 16.58 -7.80 31.05
CA VAL A 396 17.23 -6.51 31.32
C VAL A 396 18.14 -6.17 30.15
N SER A 397 18.15 -4.91 29.75
CA SER A 397 19.05 -4.39 28.71
C SER A 397 19.71 -3.10 29.18
N PHE A 398 21.00 -2.94 28.93
CA PHE A 398 21.76 -1.76 29.30
C PHE A 398 22.67 -1.33 28.15
N ARG A 399 22.46 -0.11 27.63
CA ARG A 399 23.19 0.42 26.48
C ARG A 399 24.15 1.52 26.95
N GLN A 400 25.44 1.29 26.71
CA GLN A 400 26.53 2.25 26.93
C GLN A 400 26.99 2.83 25.57
N PRO A 401 27.85 3.87 25.56
CA PRO A 401 28.33 4.47 24.31
C PRO A 401 29.04 3.47 23.38
N ASP A 402 29.66 2.43 23.96
CA ASP A 402 30.57 1.51 23.29
C ASP A 402 30.13 0.04 23.35
N VAL A 403 29.12 -0.29 24.16
CA VAL A 403 28.67 -1.66 24.41
C VAL A 403 27.16 -1.73 24.60
N TYR A 404 26.56 -2.84 24.16
CA TYR A 404 25.19 -3.21 24.52
C TYR A 404 25.15 -4.52 25.30
N GLN A 405 24.65 -4.46 26.53
CA GLN A 405 24.49 -5.61 27.42
C GLN A 405 23.02 -6.06 27.46
N LEU A 406 22.78 -7.34 27.26
CA LEU A 406 21.46 -7.98 27.24
C LEU A 406 21.48 -9.18 28.17
N ALA A 407 20.66 -9.16 29.23
CA ALA A 407 20.56 -10.27 30.18
C ALA A 407 19.28 -11.09 29.96
N PHE A 408 19.44 -12.41 29.89
CA PHE A 408 18.39 -13.38 29.62
C PHE A 408 18.36 -14.43 30.74
N TYR A 409 17.16 -14.87 31.11
CA TYR A 409 16.97 -16.10 31.87
C TYR A 409 16.48 -17.18 30.93
N LEU A 410 17.32 -18.19 30.70
CA LEU A 410 17.11 -19.18 29.67
C LEU A 410 16.35 -20.38 30.23
N THR A 411 15.24 -20.71 29.59
CA THR A 411 14.38 -21.83 29.98
C THR A 411 14.16 -22.73 28.77
N GLY A 412 14.73 -23.92 28.82
CA GLY A 412 14.77 -24.91 27.76
C GLY A 412 16.18 -25.45 27.50
N PRO A 413 16.28 -26.62 26.85
CA PRO A 413 17.57 -27.12 26.39
C PRO A 413 18.10 -26.21 25.27
N GLY A 414 19.38 -25.85 25.36
CA GLY A 414 20.12 -25.24 24.26
C GLY A 414 20.27 -26.18 23.05
N PRO A 415 20.97 -25.74 21.99
CA PRO A 415 21.71 -24.49 21.90
C PRO A 415 20.81 -23.29 21.63
N TYR A 416 21.21 -22.13 22.14
CA TYR A 416 20.59 -20.84 21.83
C TYR A 416 21.35 -20.17 20.67
N ARG A 417 20.69 -19.26 19.95
CA ARG A 417 21.24 -18.63 18.76
C ARG A 417 21.30 -17.12 18.93
N VAL A 418 22.47 -16.51 18.74
CA VAL A 418 22.59 -15.05 18.67
C VAL A 418 22.62 -14.63 17.21
N SER A 419 21.72 -13.72 16.84
CA SER A 419 21.64 -13.13 15.49
C SER A 419 21.71 -11.61 15.60
N ARG A 420 22.38 -10.96 14.66
CA ARG A 420 22.34 -9.50 14.52
C ARG A 420 20.97 -9.03 14.02
N VAL A 421 20.50 -7.88 14.47
CA VAL A 421 19.20 -7.30 14.05
C VAL A 421 19.35 -6.45 12.77
N GLU A 422 20.47 -5.72 12.64
CA GLU A 422 20.74 -4.85 11.49
C GLU A 422 22.05 -5.25 10.81
N PRO A 423 22.11 -5.34 9.47
CA PRO A 423 23.38 -5.53 8.77
C PRO A 423 24.23 -4.27 8.94
N VAL A 424 25.47 -4.41 9.39
CA VAL A 424 26.47 -3.36 9.21
C VAL A 424 27.76 -3.99 8.71
N ASP A 425 28.51 -3.23 7.92
CA ASP A 425 29.75 -3.66 7.27
C ASP A 425 30.96 -3.65 8.22
N THR A 426 30.74 -3.80 9.52
CA THR A 426 31.81 -3.76 10.53
C THR A 426 31.90 -5.02 11.35
N THR A 427 33.14 -5.29 11.77
CA THR A 427 33.46 -6.35 12.70
C THR A 427 32.87 -6.04 14.07
N PHE A 428 32.18 -6.99 14.71
CA PHE A 428 31.68 -6.82 16.07
C PHE A 428 32.03 -8.00 16.97
N SER A 429 32.07 -7.78 18.28
CA SER A 429 32.29 -8.84 19.27
C SER A 429 31.01 -9.20 19.99
N VAL A 430 30.88 -10.48 20.36
CA VAL A 430 29.87 -10.97 21.32
C VAL A 430 30.59 -11.69 22.44
N THR A 431 30.39 -11.24 23.66
CA THR A 431 30.90 -11.90 24.87
C THR A 431 29.74 -12.48 25.65
N VAL A 432 29.81 -13.78 25.95
CA VAL A 432 28.77 -14.50 26.70
C VAL A 432 29.24 -14.71 28.13
N THR A 433 28.52 -14.19 29.12
CA THR A 433 28.85 -14.37 30.54
C THR A 433 27.70 -15.05 31.28
N GLU A 434 28.01 -16.01 32.16
CA GLU A 434 27.02 -16.62 33.06
C GLU A 434 26.70 -15.70 34.23
N GLY A 435 25.43 -15.56 34.57
CA GLY A 435 24.94 -14.72 35.66
C GLY A 435 24.35 -13.39 35.19
N GLU A 436 23.66 -12.69 36.08
CA GLU A 436 23.12 -11.34 35.86
C GLU A 436 24.23 -10.29 36.04
N HIS A 437 25.30 -10.41 35.26
CA HIS A 437 26.40 -9.45 35.32
C HIS A 437 26.12 -8.29 34.36
N LEU A 438 25.52 -7.23 34.89
CA LEU A 438 25.48 -5.92 34.22
C LEU A 438 26.59 -5.06 34.81
N ARG A 439 27.49 -4.56 33.95
CA ARG A 439 28.51 -3.61 34.39
C ARG A 439 27.90 -2.21 34.33
N LEU A 440 27.56 -1.68 35.50
CA LEU A 440 27.09 -0.29 35.66
C LEU A 440 28.21 0.71 35.39
#